data_AF-A0A3B0X8H9-F1
#
_entry.id   AF-A0A3B0X8H9-F1
#
_cell.length_a   1.000
_cell.length_b   1.000
_cell.length_c   1.000
_cell.angle_alpha   90.00
_cell.angle_beta   90.00
_cell.angle_gamma   90.00
#
_symmetry.space_group_name_H-M   'P 1'
#
loop_
_entity.id
_entity.type
_entity.pdbx_description
1 polymer ?
#
loop_
_entity_poly.entity_id
_entity_poly.type
_entity_poly.pdbx_seq_one_letter_code
_entity_poly.pdbx_strand_id
1 'polypeptide(L)'
;MIEINPDKIELDKEMESRDLDESPIDLLEKIKVEGRVWDDLSEQYGVDNPDPPWRIALECTCDALANGYTSPFNICRPVEEREPLNDTKIDAIERRWEEDKLVDEHYAEVPFPERQLLALAHSMIRRGIINEDELAKHMKTVDKRLHMV
;
A
#
# COMPACT_ATOMS: atom_id res chain seq x y z
N MET A 1 12.34 -28.69 12.06
CA MET A 1 11.16 -28.80 11.18
C MET A 1 10.23 -27.68 11.60
N ILE A 2 10.05 -26.67 10.76
CA ILE A 2 9.06 -25.62 11.03
C ILE A 2 7.73 -26.24 10.65
N GLU A 3 6.86 -26.46 11.63
CA GLU A 3 5.51 -26.94 11.41
C GLU A 3 4.73 -25.78 10.77
N ILE A 4 4.46 -25.88 9.47
CA ILE A 4 3.72 -24.84 8.75
C ILE A 4 2.25 -25.00 9.12
N ASN A 5 1.64 -23.92 9.63
CA ASN A 5 0.23 -23.90 10.00
C ASN A 5 -0.63 -24.26 8.76
N PRO A 6 -1.46 -25.32 8.82
CA PRO A 6 -2.36 -25.69 7.71
C PRO A 6 -3.28 -24.53 7.30
N ASP A 7 -3.71 -23.68 8.24
CA ASP A 7 -4.54 -22.51 7.94
C ASP A 7 -3.80 -21.49 7.06
N LYS A 8 -2.48 -21.36 7.22
CA LYS A 8 -1.67 -20.49 6.37
C LYS A 8 -1.62 -21.03 4.93
N ILE A 9 -1.49 -22.34 4.77
CA ILE A 9 -1.44 -22.98 3.44
C ILE A 9 -2.77 -22.77 2.71
N GLU A 10 -3.88 -22.86 3.42
CA GLU A 10 -5.21 -22.60 2.85
C GLU A 10 -5.38 -21.12 2.47
N LEU A 11 -4.96 -20.20 3.36
CA LEU A 11 -4.99 -18.76 3.08
C LEU A 11 -4.11 -18.39 1.87
N ASP A 12 -2.89 -18.91 1.79
CA ASP A 12 -1.98 -18.62 0.66
C ASP A 12 -2.60 -19.09 -0.66
N LYS A 13 -3.24 -20.28 -0.68
CA LYS A 13 -3.98 -20.77 -1.86
C LYS A 13 -5.18 -19.89 -2.21
N GLU A 14 -5.92 -19.42 -1.19
CA GLU A 14 -7.03 -18.51 -1.40
C GLU A 14 -6.54 -17.19 -2.02
N MET A 15 -5.48 -16.60 -1.48
CA MET A 15 -4.94 -15.33 -1.98
C MET A 15 -4.32 -15.48 -3.38
N GLU A 16 -3.59 -16.56 -3.65
CA GLU A 16 -3.05 -16.86 -4.99
C GLU A 16 -4.16 -16.98 -6.04
N SER A 17 -5.37 -17.42 -5.65
CA SER A 17 -6.51 -17.50 -6.56
C SER A 17 -7.11 -16.15 -6.96
N ARG A 18 -6.69 -15.05 -6.30
CA ARG A 18 -7.22 -13.69 -6.52
C ARG A 18 -6.52 -12.94 -7.65
N ASP A 19 -5.57 -13.57 -8.33
CA ASP A 19 -4.92 -13.08 -9.57
C ASP A 19 -4.37 -11.64 -9.45
N LEU A 20 -3.52 -11.43 -8.43
CA LEU A 20 -2.78 -10.19 -8.29
C LEU A 20 -1.93 -9.95 -9.56
N ASP A 21 -2.18 -8.84 -10.26
CA ASP A 21 -1.29 -8.41 -11.34
C ASP A 21 -0.03 -7.80 -10.72
N GLU A 22 1.03 -8.61 -10.64
CA GLU A 22 2.35 -8.24 -10.10
C GLU A 22 3.23 -7.57 -11.16
N SER A 23 2.73 -7.31 -12.39
CA SER A 23 3.61 -6.73 -13.41
C SER A 23 4.15 -5.36 -12.97
N PRO A 24 5.40 -5.02 -13.31
CA PRO A 24 6.01 -3.77 -12.84
C PRO A 24 5.26 -2.55 -13.37
N ILE A 25 5.23 -1.49 -12.58
CA ILE A 25 4.63 -0.19 -12.92
C ILE A 25 5.75 0.82 -13.12
N ASP A 26 5.88 1.36 -14.32
CA ASP A 26 6.98 2.23 -14.73
C ASP A 26 7.12 3.46 -13.80
N LEU A 27 6.00 4.08 -13.42
CA LEU A 27 6.02 5.20 -12.48
C LEU A 27 6.58 4.81 -11.11
N LEU A 28 6.20 3.65 -10.56
CA LEU A 28 6.64 3.21 -9.24
C LEU A 28 8.10 2.75 -9.26
N GLU A 29 8.55 2.11 -10.34
CA GLU A 29 9.96 1.76 -10.55
C GLU A 29 10.83 3.02 -10.59
N LYS A 30 10.35 4.08 -11.25
CA LYS A 30 11.03 5.36 -11.25
C LYS A 30 11.12 5.97 -9.84
N ILE A 31 10.02 5.94 -9.07
CA ILE A 31 10.00 6.45 -7.69
C ILE A 31 10.94 5.65 -6.79
N LYS A 32 11.02 4.32 -6.97
CA LYS A 32 11.96 3.48 -6.22
C LYS A 32 13.41 3.93 -6.43
N VAL A 33 13.78 4.30 -7.65
CA VAL A 33 15.16 4.67 -8.01
C VAL A 33 15.48 6.13 -7.67
N GLU A 34 14.55 7.05 -7.91
CA GLU A 34 14.76 8.50 -7.78
C GLU A 34 14.23 9.08 -6.46
N GLY A 35 13.41 8.32 -5.73
CA GLY A 35 12.78 8.72 -4.49
C GLY A 35 13.79 8.88 -3.36
N ARG A 36 13.33 9.55 -2.30
CA ARG A 36 14.12 9.77 -1.09
C ARG A 36 13.38 9.22 0.12
N VAL A 37 14.14 8.59 0.99
CA VAL A 37 13.64 7.95 2.20
C VAL A 37 13.49 8.98 3.32
N TRP A 38 12.63 8.71 4.28
CA TRP A 38 12.39 9.61 5.40
C TRP A 38 13.68 9.95 6.16
N ASP A 39 14.58 8.99 6.34
CA ASP A 39 15.86 9.22 7.03
C ASP A 39 16.64 10.38 6.40
N ASP A 40 16.80 10.39 5.07
CA ASP A 40 17.49 11.46 4.34
C ASP A 40 16.76 12.82 4.44
N LEU A 41 15.43 12.80 4.44
CA LEU A 41 14.61 14.01 4.49
C LEU A 41 14.61 14.60 5.90
N SER A 42 14.51 13.75 6.92
CA SER A 42 14.51 14.15 8.32
C SER A 42 15.80 14.87 8.69
N GLU A 43 16.95 14.33 8.26
CA GLU A 43 18.26 14.94 8.43
C GLU A 43 18.34 16.29 7.70
N GLN A 44 17.94 16.33 6.42
CA GLN A 44 18.00 17.57 5.62
C GLN A 44 17.19 18.71 6.26
N TYR A 45 16.00 18.41 6.77
CA TYR A 45 15.10 19.41 7.34
C TYR A 45 15.31 19.62 8.84
N GLY A 46 16.25 18.91 9.47
CA GLY A 46 16.59 19.06 10.89
C GLY A 46 15.45 18.68 11.83
N VAL A 47 14.71 17.62 11.48
CA VAL A 47 13.58 17.12 12.28
C VAL A 47 13.91 15.73 12.85
N ASP A 48 13.58 15.52 14.12
CA ASP A 48 13.90 14.29 14.86
C ASP A 48 12.71 13.31 14.93
N ASN A 49 11.71 13.48 14.06
CA ASN A 49 10.55 12.61 14.04
C ASN A 49 10.98 11.19 13.60
N PRO A 50 10.69 10.15 14.39
CA PRO A 50 11.12 8.78 14.08
C PRO A 50 10.41 8.20 12.85
N ASP A 51 9.23 8.74 12.53
CA ASP A 51 8.43 8.33 11.39
C ASP A 51 8.10 9.54 10.51
N PRO A 52 7.94 9.33 9.19
CA PRO A 52 7.48 10.40 8.33
C PRO A 52 6.09 10.90 8.75
N PRO A 53 5.82 12.22 8.73
CA PRO A 53 4.52 12.78 9.07
C PRO A 53 3.37 12.21 8.22
N TRP A 54 3.65 11.72 7.01
CA TRP A 54 2.66 11.11 6.13
C TRP A 54 2.33 9.65 6.48
N ARG A 55 3.06 8.98 7.40
CA ARG A 55 2.79 7.59 7.80
C ARG A 55 1.37 7.39 8.32
N ILE A 56 0.88 8.34 9.12
CA ILE A 56 -0.51 8.28 9.63
C ILE A 56 -1.54 8.35 8.51
N ALA A 57 -1.26 9.11 7.44
CA ALA A 57 -2.16 9.17 6.29
C ALA A 57 -2.17 7.84 5.54
N LEU A 58 -1.01 7.19 5.39
CA LEU A 58 -0.90 5.84 4.83
C LEU A 58 -1.72 4.82 5.65
N GLU A 59 -1.58 4.82 6.97
CA GLU A 59 -2.34 3.92 7.86
C GLU A 59 -3.85 4.17 7.76
N CYS A 60 -4.27 5.43 7.80
CA CYS A 60 -5.67 5.80 7.62
C CYS A 60 -6.21 5.38 6.24
N THR A 61 -5.41 5.45 5.18
CA THR A 61 -5.80 4.97 3.85
C THR A 61 -5.97 3.45 3.85
N CYS A 62 -5.04 2.70 4.46
CA CYS A 62 -5.18 1.25 4.64
C CYS A 62 -6.47 0.89 5.39
N ASP A 63 -6.76 1.59 6.50
CA ASP A 63 -7.98 1.36 7.29
C ASP A 63 -9.24 1.71 6.51
N ALA A 64 -9.22 2.78 5.72
CA ALA A 64 -10.34 3.17 4.88
C ALA A 64 -10.64 2.13 3.79
N LEU A 65 -9.60 1.57 3.16
CA LEU A 65 -9.72 0.49 2.17
C LEU A 65 -10.23 -0.81 2.81
N ALA A 66 -9.78 -1.11 4.03
CA ALA A 66 -10.16 -2.29 4.81
C ALA A 66 -11.52 -2.17 5.53
N ASN A 67 -12.32 -1.13 5.23
CA ASN A 67 -13.68 -0.94 5.73
C ASN A 67 -13.79 -0.44 7.20
N GLY A 68 -12.78 0.27 7.70
CA GLY A 68 -12.57 0.57 9.12
C GLY A 68 -13.44 1.65 9.80
N TYR A 69 -14.26 2.43 9.08
CA TYR A 69 -14.99 3.55 9.71
C TYR A 69 -16.46 3.73 9.29
N THR A 70 -16.95 3.06 8.25
CA THR A 70 -18.33 3.27 7.76
C THR A 70 -19.38 2.47 8.52
N SER A 71 -18.99 1.43 9.27
CA SER A 71 -19.88 0.64 10.12
C SER A 71 -19.12 0.05 11.32
N PRO A 72 -19.58 0.25 12.58
CA PRO A 72 -18.99 -0.40 13.74
C PRO A 72 -18.98 -1.92 13.58
N PHE A 73 -17.85 -2.57 13.91
CA PHE A 73 -17.68 -4.04 13.88
C PHE A 73 -17.76 -4.70 12.50
N ASN A 74 -17.70 -3.94 11.40
CA ASN A 74 -17.80 -4.50 10.04
C ASN A 74 -16.70 -5.56 9.76
N ILE A 75 -15.49 -5.30 10.24
CA ILE A 75 -14.34 -6.22 10.10
C ILE A 75 -14.55 -7.56 10.85
N CYS A 76 -15.42 -7.58 11.87
CA CYS A 76 -15.73 -8.78 12.64
C CYS A 76 -16.86 -9.62 12.04
N ARG A 77 -17.47 -9.18 10.94
CA ARG A 77 -18.55 -9.92 10.25
C ARG A 77 -17.97 -10.86 9.18
N PRO A 78 -18.67 -11.97 8.87
CA PRO A 78 -18.41 -12.76 7.65
C PRO A 78 -18.36 -11.86 6.42
N VAL A 79 -17.50 -12.17 5.44
CA VAL A 79 -17.21 -11.32 4.27
C VAL A 79 -18.50 -10.96 3.51
N GLU A 80 -19.40 -11.92 3.40
CA GLU A 80 -20.68 -11.84 2.70
C GLU A 80 -21.67 -10.87 3.38
N GLU A 81 -21.44 -10.56 4.66
CA GLU A 81 -22.29 -9.69 5.48
C GLU A 81 -21.68 -8.29 5.70
N ARG A 82 -20.54 -8.00 5.05
CA ARG A 82 -19.85 -6.70 5.16
C ARG A 82 -20.43 -5.69 4.19
N GLU A 83 -20.87 -4.55 4.71
CA GLU A 83 -21.51 -3.49 3.91
C GLU A 83 -20.62 -2.25 3.77
N PRO A 84 -20.61 -1.54 2.63
CA PRO A 84 -21.02 -2.01 1.30
C PRO A 84 -19.97 -2.97 0.70
N LEU A 85 -20.37 -3.93 -0.14
CA LEU A 85 -19.43 -4.58 -1.06
C LEU A 85 -19.22 -3.64 -2.26
N ASN A 86 -18.08 -2.97 -2.35
CA ASN A 86 -17.72 -2.22 -3.56
C ASN A 86 -16.34 -2.65 -4.07
N ASP A 87 -16.12 -2.50 -5.38
CA ASP A 87 -14.92 -2.99 -6.07
C ASP A 87 -13.64 -2.19 -5.74
N THR A 88 -13.76 -1.14 -4.91
CA THR A 88 -12.63 -0.32 -4.48
C THR A 88 -12.09 -0.70 -3.11
N LYS A 89 -12.58 -1.79 -2.50
CA LYS A 89 -12.05 -2.31 -1.24
C LYS A 89 -10.92 -3.30 -1.46
N ILE A 90 -10.03 -3.35 -0.49
CA ILE A 90 -9.02 -4.38 -0.36
C ILE A 90 -9.07 -4.82 1.10
N ASP A 91 -9.40 -6.09 1.36
CA ASP A 91 -9.46 -6.60 2.73
C ASP A 91 -8.11 -6.45 3.43
N ALA A 92 -8.11 -6.29 4.76
CA ALA A 92 -6.86 -6.11 5.51
C ALA A 92 -5.88 -7.28 5.33
N ILE A 93 -6.38 -8.52 5.25
CA ILE A 93 -5.56 -9.72 5.07
C ILE A 93 -5.06 -9.78 3.63
N GLU A 94 -5.94 -9.56 2.65
CA GLU A 94 -5.59 -9.51 1.24
C GLU A 94 -4.52 -8.45 0.96
N ARG A 95 -4.74 -7.21 1.43
CA ARG A 95 -3.78 -6.11 1.29
C ARG A 95 -2.42 -6.43 1.89
N ARG A 96 -2.39 -7.15 3.04
CA ARG A 96 -1.14 -7.56 3.68
C ARG A 96 -0.43 -8.65 2.88
N TRP A 97 -1.17 -9.60 2.33
CA TRP A 97 -0.61 -10.63 1.47
C TRP A 97 -0.03 -10.03 0.18
N GLU A 98 -0.74 -9.08 -0.45
CA GLU A 98 -0.25 -8.33 -1.61
C GLU A 98 1.00 -7.51 -1.25
N GLU A 99 0.99 -6.85 -0.08
CA GLU A 99 2.14 -6.09 0.43
C GLU A 99 3.38 -6.99 0.55
N ASP A 100 3.25 -8.18 1.16
CA ASP A 100 4.35 -9.14 1.30
C ASP A 100 4.88 -9.59 -0.07
N LYS A 101 4.00 -9.97 -1.00
CA LYS A 101 4.36 -10.39 -2.36
C LYS A 101 5.09 -9.31 -3.15
N LEU A 102 4.51 -8.11 -3.21
CA LEU A 102 5.04 -7.00 -3.98
C LEU A 102 6.34 -6.44 -3.37
N VAL A 103 6.46 -6.46 -2.05
CA VAL A 103 7.73 -6.11 -1.38
C VAL A 103 8.81 -7.11 -1.74
N ASP A 104 8.53 -8.41 -1.63
CA ASP A 104 9.50 -9.46 -1.95
C ASP A 104 9.96 -9.38 -3.41
N GLU A 105 9.06 -9.07 -4.34
CA GLU A 105 9.37 -9.05 -5.78
C GLU A 105 9.96 -7.72 -6.29
N HIS A 106 9.44 -6.57 -5.84
CA HIS A 106 9.78 -5.26 -6.44
C HIS A 106 10.44 -4.27 -5.50
N TYR A 107 10.10 -4.30 -4.20
CA TYR A 107 10.39 -3.22 -3.26
C TYR A 107 11.27 -3.62 -2.07
N ALA A 108 11.93 -4.78 -2.12
CA ALA A 108 12.75 -5.31 -1.03
C ALA A 108 13.88 -4.35 -0.59
N GLU A 109 14.45 -3.61 -1.55
CA GLU A 109 15.53 -2.65 -1.33
C GLU A 109 15.06 -1.29 -0.79
N VAL A 110 13.75 -1.04 -0.77
CA VAL A 110 13.18 0.19 -0.22
C VAL A 110 12.96 0.02 1.28
N PRO A 111 13.38 0.96 2.14
CA PRO A 111 13.15 0.83 3.57
C PRO A 111 11.67 0.97 3.93
N PHE A 112 11.35 0.52 5.14
CA PHE A 112 10.06 0.85 5.76
C PHE A 112 10.11 2.28 6.30
N PRO A 113 9.03 3.09 6.14
CA PRO A 113 7.70 2.74 5.61
C PRO A 113 7.49 2.93 4.10
N GLU A 114 8.46 3.43 3.33
CA GLU A 114 8.29 3.73 1.91
C GLU A 114 7.93 2.52 1.06
N ARG A 115 8.48 1.34 1.34
CA ARG A 115 8.13 0.10 0.63
C ARG A 115 6.64 -0.26 0.76
N GLN A 116 6.05 0.02 1.93
CA GLN A 116 4.62 -0.22 2.16
C GLN A 116 3.78 0.74 1.32
N LEU A 117 4.20 2.00 1.22
CA LEU A 117 3.54 2.99 0.37
C LEU A 117 3.58 2.58 -1.11
N LEU A 118 4.73 2.10 -1.60
CA LEU A 118 4.88 1.63 -2.98
C LEU A 118 4.03 0.39 -3.26
N ALA A 119 4.05 -0.60 -2.36
CA ALA A 119 3.22 -1.80 -2.51
C ALA A 119 1.72 -1.47 -2.52
N LEU A 120 1.26 -0.58 -1.63
CA LEU A 120 -0.12 -0.14 -1.62
C LEU A 120 -0.51 0.58 -2.92
N ALA A 121 0.32 1.50 -3.39
CA ALA A 121 0.07 2.22 -4.65
C ALA A 121 0.01 1.25 -5.83
N HIS A 122 0.87 0.22 -5.83
CA HIS A 122 0.87 -0.83 -6.85
C HIS A 122 -0.48 -1.56 -6.86
N SER A 123 -0.92 -2.11 -5.73
CA SER A 123 -2.23 -2.76 -5.61
C SER A 123 -3.38 -1.86 -6.10
N MET A 124 -3.38 -0.58 -5.70
CA MET A 124 -4.42 0.36 -6.09
C MET A 124 -4.43 0.68 -7.60
N ILE A 125 -3.27 0.72 -8.25
CA ILE A 125 -3.17 0.93 -9.70
C ILE A 125 -3.67 -0.32 -10.45
N ARG A 126 -3.24 -1.51 -10.03
CA ARG A 126 -3.59 -2.78 -10.67
C ARG A 126 -5.06 -3.13 -10.53
N ARG A 127 -5.68 -2.71 -9.43
CA ARG A 127 -7.13 -2.81 -9.21
C ARG A 127 -7.93 -1.67 -9.86
N GLY A 128 -7.27 -0.70 -10.51
CA GLY A 128 -7.93 0.45 -11.14
C GLY A 128 -8.57 1.44 -10.16
N ILE A 129 -8.23 1.38 -8.88
CA ILE A 129 -8.70 2.32 -7.85
C ILE A 129 -8.11 3.71 -8.11
N ILE A 130 -6.86 3.75 -8.57
CA ILE A 130 -6.19 4.95 -9.07
C ILE A 130 -5.57 4.67 -10.43
N ASN A 131 -5.45 5.71 -11.26
CA ASN A 131 -4.80 5.61 -12.56
C ASN A 131 -3.34 6.11 -12.49
N GLU A 132 -2.41 5.41 -13.13
CA GLU A 132 -0.97 5.74 -13.14
C GLU A 132 -0.70 7.16 -13.71
N ASP A 133 -1.32 7.51 -14.84
CA ASP A 133 -1.12 8.82 -15.46
C ASP A 133 -1.69 9.95 -14.60
N GLU A 134 -2.82 9.72 -13.93
CA GLU A 134 -3.42 10.67 -13.00
C GLU A 134 -2.54 10.88 -11.76
N LEU A 135 -1.99 9.80 -11.21
CA LEU A 135 -1.03 9.86 -10.11
C LEU A 135 0.21 10.67 -10.52
N ALA A 136 0.80 10.37 -11.69
CA ALA A 136 1.96 11.11 -12.20
C ALA A 136 1.67 12.61 -12.39
N LYS A 137 0.49 12.97 -12.90
CA LYS A 137 0.05 14.38 -13.03
C LYS A 137 -0.13 15.03 -11.66
N HIS A 138 -0.69 14.31 -10.69
CA HIS A 138 -0.90 14.82 -9.34
C HIS A 138 0.42 15.06 -8.61
N MET A 139 1.38 14.12 -8.71
CA MET A 139 2.73 14.28 -8.15
C MET A 139 3.42 15.54 -8.67
N LYS A 140 3.34 15.83 -9.98
CA LYS A 140 3.87 17.08 -10.56
C LYS A 140 3.20 18.34 -10.00
N THR A 141 1.93 18.24 -9.61
CA THR A 141 1.19 19.35 -9.00
C THR A 141 1.64 19.58 -7.56
N VAL A 142 1.84 18.51 -6.79
CA VAL A 142 2.38 18.56 -5.43
C VAL A 142 3.80 19.11 -5.43
N ASP A 143 4.66 18.62 -6.32
CA ASP A 143 6.04 19.08 -6.49
C ASP A 143 6.11 20.59 -6.78
N LYS A 144 5.29 21.08 -7.71
CA LYS A 144 5.16 22.51 -7.98
C LYS A 144 4.76 23.30 -6.75
N ARG A 145 3.81 22.81 -5.94
CA ARG A 145 3.36 23.49 -4.71
C ARG A 145 4.45 23.54 -3.65
N LEU A 146 5.29 22.51 -3.54
CA LEU A 146 6.41 22.46 -2.59
C LEU A 146 7.55 23.40 -2.99
N HIS A 147 7.77 23.59 -4.30
CA HIS A 147 8.83 24.45 -4.84
C HIS A 147 8.36 25.85 -5.24
N MET A 148 7.07 26.16 -5.09
CA MET A 148 6.54 27.52 -5.25
C MET A 148 7.00 28.37 -4.07
N VAL A 149 8.08 29.12 -4.30
CA VAL A 149 8.58 30.22 -3.46
C VAL A 149 8.19 31.55 -4.11
#